data_AF-I2B7W6-F1
#
_entry.id   AF-I2B7W6-F1
#
_cell.length_a   1.000
_cell.length_b   1.000
_cell.length_c   1.000
_cell.angle_alpha   90.00
_cell.angle_beta   90.00
_cell.angle_gamma   90.00
#
_symmetry.space_group_name_H-M   'P 1'
#
loop_
_entity.id
_entity.type
_entity.pdbx_description
1 polymer ?
#
loop_
_entity_poly.entity_id
_entity_poly.type
_entity_poly.pdbx_seq_one_letter_code
_entity_poly.pdbx_strand_id
1 'polypeptide(L)'
;MLKNKQHLLLCDAFKEQFGYVPAEIILAQAGGIFLTFQKDFYFIFPFVFKKGSFPVRNMDSEHYDFIKELPNEMVLWLKVKFTLFLVMIVLFFLTIITSVLPI
;
A
#
# COMPACT_ATOMS: atom_id res chain seq x y z
N MET A 1 18.11 -7.63 4.55
CA MET A 1 16.79 -6.96 4.61
C MET A 1 16.92 -5.62 3.89
N LEU A 2 16.47 -5.54 2.63
CA LEU A 2 16.61 -4.32 1.83
C LEU A 2 15.69 -3.24 2.43
N LYS A 3 16.22 -2.31 3.22
CA LYS A 3 15.44 -1.20 3.79
C LYS A 3 14.97 -0.32 2.63
N ASN A 4 13.68 -0.34 2.33
CA ASN A 4 13.10 0.54 1.32
C ASN A 4 13.10 1.97 1.87
N LYS A 5 14.09 2.78 1.45
CA LYS A 5 14.29 4.16 1.91
C LYS A 5 13.05 5.03 1.76
N GLN A 6 12.27 4.81 0.69
CA GLN A 6 11.06 5.60 0.41
C GLN A 6 9.92 5.29 1.39
N HIS A 7 9.79 4.05 1.84
CA HIS A 7 8.82 3.68 2.85
C HIS A 7 9.17 4.27 4.22
N LEU A 8 10.46 4.31 4.57
CA LEU A 8 10.90 4.94 5.81
C LEU A 8 10.59 6.44 5.80
N LEU A 9 10.82 7.13 4.68
CA LEU A 9 10.45 8.55 4.54
C LEU A 9 8.95 8.80 4.75
N LEU A 10 8.07 7.93 4.26
CA LEU A 10 6.63 8.03 4.51
C LEU A 10 6.29 7.80 5.99
N CYS A 11 6.92 6.81 6.63
CA CYS A 11 6.75 6.57 8.06
C CYS A 11 7.26 7.75 8.90
N ASP A 12 8.36 8.37 8.50
CA ASP A 12 8.94 9.54 9.18
C ASP A 12 8.01 10.75 9.03
N ALA A 13 7.51 11.04 7.82
CA ALA A 13 6.54 12.11 7.58
C ALA A 13 5.22 11.89 8.35
N PHE A 14 4.73 10.65 8.39
CA PHE A 14 3.54 10.31 9.16
C PHE A 14 3.79 10.47 10.66
N LYS A 15 4.95 10.03 11.15
CA LYS A 15 5.33 10.16 12.57
C LYS A 15 5.53 11.63 12.97
N GLU A 16 6.04 12.46 12.08
CA GLU A 16 6.17 13.91 12.30
C GLU A 16 4.80 14.55 12.51
N GLN A 17 3.79 14.14 11.73
CA GLN A 17 2.43 14.68 11.83
C GLN A 17 1.64 14.14 13.03
N PHE A 18 1.72 12.82 13.31
CA PHE A 18 0.83 12.15 14.28
C PHE A 18 1.55 11.66 15.54
N GLY A 19 2.88 11.74 15.61
CA GLY A 19 3.69 11.33 16.77
C GLY A 19 3.96 9.82 16.88
N TYR A 20 3.37 8.99 16.01
CA TYR A 20 3.53 7.54 16.00
C TYR A 20 3.49 6.98 14.57
N VAL A 21 3.85 5.70 14.41
CA VAL A 21 3.71 4.96 13.15
C VAL A 21 2.48 4.06 13.23
N PRO A 22 1.65 3.95 12.18
CA PRO A 22 0.45 3.11 12.20
C PRO A 22 0.74 1.67 12.63
N ALA A 23 -0.09 1.12 13.53
CA ALA A 23 0.09 -0.23 14.06
C ALA A 23 0.08 -1.31 12.96
N GLU A 24 -0.70 -1.10 11.90
CA GLU A 24 -0.73 -1.99 10.73
C GLU A 24 0.63 -2.10 10.03
N ILE A 25 1.40 -1.00 10.01
CA ILE A 25 2.74 -0.96 9.40
C ILE A 25 3.74 -1.68 10.31
N ILE A 26 3.65 -1.47 11.63
CA ILE A 26 4.50 -2.14 12.61
C ILE A 26 4.29 -3.66 12.53
N LEU A 27 3.03 -4.10 12.47
CA LEU A 27 2.68 -5.52 12.36
C LEU A 27 3.17 -6.12 11.04
N ALA A 28 2.97 -5.41 9.93
CA ALA A 28 3.41 -5.86 8.62
C ALA A 28 4.95 -5.88 8.48
N GLN A 29 5.67 -5.02 9.20
CA GLN A 29 7.13 -5.05 9.25
C GLN A 29 7.66 -6.25 10.04
N ALA A 30 6.90 -6.76 11.02
CA ALA A 30 7.28 -7.90 11.84
C ALA A 30 7.07 -9.27 11.14
N GLY A 31 6.12 -9.40 10.21
CA GLY A 31 5.80 -10.70 9.58
C GLY A 31 6.62 -11.08 8.34
N GLY A 32 7.79 -10.48 8.12
CA GLY A 32 8.74 -10.94 7.10
C GLY A 32 8.35 -10.65 5.64
N ILE A 33 8.84 -11.47 4.70
CA ILE A 33 8.76 -11.21 3.24
C ILE A 33 7.30 -11.15 2.75
N PHE A 34 6.41 -11.98 3.29
CA PHE A 34 5.01 -12.04 2.86
C PHE A 34 4.24 -10.75 3.20
N LEU A 35 4.54 -10.11 4.34
CA LEU A 35 3.89 -8.88 4.77
C LEU A 35 4.57 -7.60 4.24
N THR A 36 5.67 -7.74 3.49
CA THR A 36 6.41 -6.60 2.92
C THR A 36 5.60 -5.82 1.86
N PHE A 37 4.60 -6.45 1.24
CA PHE A 37 3.62 -5.75 0.41
C PHE A 37 2.46 -5.18 1.23
N GLN A 38 2.06 -5.87 2.31
CA GLN A 38 0.97 -5.40 3.18
C GLN A 38 1.32 -4.10 3.91
N LYS A 39 2.58 -3.93 4.32
CA LYS A 39 3.02 -2.69 5.01
C LYS A 39 2.80 -1.42 4.19
N ASP A 40 2.75 -1.54 2.87
CA ASP A 40 2.59 -0.43 1.94
C ASP A 40 1.10 -0.16 1.63
N PHE A 41 0.19 -1.07 2.00
CA PHE A 41 -1.24 -0.93 1.71
C PHE A 41 -1.90 0.19 2.50
N TYR A 42 -1.49 0.41 3.75
CA TYR A 42 -1.99 1.52 4.56
C TYR A 42 -1.83 2.87 3.82
N PHE A 43 -0.69 3.07 3.14
CA PHE A 43 -0.42 4.28 2.38
C PHE A 43 -1.01 4.28 0.96
N ILE A 44 -1.29 3.12 0.34
CA ILE A 44 -1.89 3.08 -1.01
C ILE A 44 -3.40 3.30 -0.96
N PHE A 45 -4.08 2.83 0.09
CA PHE A 45 -5.54 2.75 0.09
C PHE A 45 -6.23 4.10 -0.11
N PRO A 46 -5.79 5.22 0.49
CA PRO A 46 -6.37 6.54 0.21
C PRO A 46 -6.26 7.00 -1.25
N PHE A 47 -5.29 6.48 -2.00
CA PHE A 47 -5.15 6.78 -3.44
C PHE A 47 -6.07 5.95 -4.32
N VAL A 48 -6.39 4.73 -3.91
CA VAL A 48 -7.16 3.75 -4.70
C VAL A 48 -8.65 3.82 -4.37
N PHE A 49 -8.98 4.00 -3.09
CA PHE A 49 -10.34 3.87 -2.59
C PHE A 49 -10.88 5.23 -2.13
N LYS A 50 -12.20 5.44 -2.27
CA LYS A 50 -12.87 6.65 -1.78
C LYS A 50 -12.97 6.62 -0.27
N LYS A 51 -12.88 7.79 0.38
CA LYS A 51 -13.10 7.95 1.82
C LYS A 51 -14.42 7.30 2.24
N GLY A 52 -14.40 6.52 3.32
CA GLY A 52 -15.56 5.79 3.83
C GLY A 52 -15.94 4.51 3.06
N SER A 53 -15.27 4.18 1.95
CA SER A 53 -15.47 2.88 1.31
C SER A 53 -14.91 1.74 2.16
N PHE A 54 -15.42 0.51 1.97
CA PHE A 54 -15.12 -0.65 2.81
C PHE A 54 -13.61 -0.83 3.13
N PRO A 55 -12.67 -0.70 2.18
CA PRO A 55 -11.23 -0.91 2.44
C PRO A 55 -10.58 0.17 3.32
N VAL A 56 -11.18 1.37 3.41
CA VAL A 56 -10.67 2.51 4.20
C VAL A 56 -11.64 2.94 5.30
N ARG A 57 -12.73 2.19 5.54
CA ARG A 57 -13.78 2.59 6.50
C ARG A 57 -13.28 2.64 7.93
N ASN A 58 -12.32 1.79 8.27
CA ASN A 58 -11.73 1.71 9.61
C ASN A 58 -10.48 2.59 9.74
N MET A 59 -10.08 3.28 8.66
CA MET A 59 -8.97 4.22 8.70
C MET A 59 -9.45 5.52 9.33
N ASP A 60 -8.63 6.09 10.21
CA ASP A 60 -8.90 7.40 10.76
C ASP A 60 -9.00 8.44 9.63
N SER A 61 -9.96 9.37 9.75
CA SER A 61 -10.23 10.35 8.70
C SER A 61 -9.07 11.31 8.48
N GLU A 62 -8.34 11.69 9.54
CA GLU A 62 -7.18 12.58 9.44
C GLU A 62 -6.01 11.87 8.77
N HIS A 63 -5.81 10.58 9.07
CA HIS A 63 -4.79 9.78 8.39
C HIS A 63 -5.08 9.64 6.90
N TYR A 64 -6.35 9.41 6.54
CA TYR A 64 -6.77 9.33 5.14
C TYR A 64 -6.47 10.65 4.41
N ASP A 65 -6.87 11.78 5.00
CA ASP A 65 -6.70 13.09 4.38
C ASP A 65 -5.21 13.46 4.25
N PHE A 66 -4.42 13.26 5.31
CA PHE A 66 -2.97 13.46 5.26
C PHE A 66 -2.31 12.67 4.13
N ILE A 67 -2.61 11.36 4.03
CA ILE A 67 -2.02 10.53 2.98
C ILE A 67 -2.48 10.99 1.61
N LYS A 68 -3.75 11.41 1.46
CA LYS A 68 -4.29 11.88 0.19
C LYS A 68 -3.62 13.18 -0.29
N GLU A 69 -3.19 14.02 0.64
CA GLU A 69 -2.55 15.31 0.40
C GLU A 69 -1.02 15.21 0.19
N LEU A 70 -0.42 14.04 0.42
CA LEU A 70 1.02 13.84 0.20
C LEU A 70 1.41 14.17 -1.25
N PRO A 71 2.58 14.83 -1.45
CA PRO A 71 3.03 15.22 -2.77
C PRO A 71 3.29 14.00 -3.64
N ASN A 72 2.87 14.08 -4.91
CA ASN A 72 2.90 12.95 -5.83
C ASN A 72 4.28 12.31 -5.97
N GLU A 73 5.36 13.10 -5.89
CA GLU A 73 6.74 12.64 -5.95
C GLU A 73 7.12 11.68 -4.81
N MET A 74 6.55 11.87 -3.60
CA MET A 74 6.79 10.98 -2.46
C MET A 74 6.04 9.64 -2.59
N VAL A 75 4.93 9.61 -3.33
CA VAL A 75 4.04 8.44 -3.44
C VAL A 75 4.05 7.79 -4.83
N LEU A 76 4.76 8.35 -5.80
CA LEU A 76 4.83 7.84 -7.17
C LEU A 76 5.33 6.40 -7.21
N TRP A 77 6.39 6.10 -6.46
CA TRP A 77 6.94 4.76 -6.37
C TRP A 77 5.91 3.74 -5.84
N LEU A 78 5.05 4.17 -4.91
CA LEU A 78 4.01 3.35 -4.31
C LEU A 78 2.93 3.04 -5.36
N LYS A 79 2.50 4.06 -6.10
CA LYS A 79 1.55 3.93 -7.21
C LYS A 79 2.08 3.00 -8.30
N VAL A 80 3.32 3.17 -8.74
CA VAL A 80 3.95 2.30 -9.75
C VAL A 80 4.04 0.86 -9.25
N LYS A 81 4.49 0.66 -8.00
CA LYS A 81 4.57 -0.67 -7.39
C LYS A 81 3.21 -1.37 -7.35
N PHE A 82 2.15 -0.64 -6.98
CA PHE A 82 0.80 -1.18 -6.92
C PHE A 82 0.23 -1.49 -8.31
N THR A 83 0.44 -0.62 -9.30
CA THR A 83 0.04 -0.88 -10.69
C THR A 83 0.73 -2.14 -11.23
N LEU A 84 2.03 -2.30 -11.01
CA LEU A 84 2.76 -3.52 -11.41
C LEU A 84 2.19 -4.76 -10.71
N PHE A 85 1.87 -4.66 -9.42
CA PHE A 85 1.25 -5.75 -8.69
C PHE A 85 -0.12 -6.15 -9.28
N LEU A 86 -0.98 -5.19 -9.64
CA LEU A 86 -2.26 -5.45 -10.30
C LEU A 86 -2.07 -6.12 -11.67
N VAL A 87 -1.11 -5.64 -12.47
CA VAL A 87 -0.79 -6.26 -13.77
C VAL A 87 -0.37 -7.72 -13.58
N MET A 88 0.47 -8.01 -12.59
CA MET A 88 0.90 -9.37 -12.28
C MET A 88 -0.27 -10.26 -11.85
N ILE A 89 -1.22 -9.73 -11.07
CA ILE A 89 -2.44 -10.47 -10.69
C ILE A 89 -3.27 -10.81 -11.93
N VAL A 90 -3.51 -9.85 -12.82
CA VAL A 90 -4.28 -10.06 -14.05
C VAL A 90 -3.61 -11.11 -14.94
N LEU A 91 -2.30 -11.01 -15.14
CA LEU A 91 -1.53 -11.99 -15.92
C LEU A 91 -1.54 -13.39 -15.29
N PHE A 92 -1.49 -13.46 -13.97
CA PHE A 92 -1.58 -14.72 -13.24
C PHE A 92 -2.93 -15.40 -13.49
N PHE A 93 -4.04 -14.67 -13.32
CA PHE A 93 -5.38 -15.23 -13.59
C PHE A 93 -5.59 -15.59 -15.06
N LEU A 94 -5.06 -14.79 -15.99
CA LEU A 94 -5.12 -15.11 -17.42
C LEU A 94 -4.41 -16.44 -17.71
N THR A 95 -3.22 -16.63 -17.16
CA THR A 95 -2.47 -17.90 -17.27
C THR A 95 -3.28 -19.07 -16.74
N ILE A 96 -3.87 -18.94 -15.55
CA ILE A 96 -4.71 -19.98 -14.96
C ILE A 96 -5.90 -20.30 -15.87
N ILE A 97 -6.63 -19.29 -16.36
CA ILE A 97 -7.77 -19.48 -17.25
C ILE A 97 -7.35 -20.23 -18.52
N THR A 98 -6.26 -19.81 -19.18
CA THR A 98 -5.73 -20.48 -20.39
C THR A 98 -5.24 -21.90 -20.13
N SER A 99 -4.82 -22.21 -18.90
CA SER A 99 -4.38 -23.56 -18.52
C SER A 99 -5.54 -24.50 -18.16
N VAL A 100 -6.67 -23.95 -17.69
CA VAL A 100 -7.84 -24.72 -17.23
C VAL A 100 -8.91 -24.85 -18.32
N LEU A 101 -9.09 -23.83 -19.15
CA LEU A 101 -9.82 -23.93 -20.41
C LEU A 101 -8.80 -24.19 -21.54
N PRO A 102 -8.72 -25.41 -22.08
CA PRO A 102 -8.01 -25.61 -23.33
C PRO A 102 -8.87 -24.94 -24.41
N ILE A 103 -8.48 -23.73 -24.80
CA ILE A 103 -8.93 -23.14 -26.06
C ILE A 103 -8.19 -23.85 -27.19
#